data_AF-A0ABD3QIH5-F1
#
_entry.id   AF-A0ABD3QIH5-F1
#
_cell.length_a   1.000
_cell.length_b   1.000
_cell.length_c   1.000
_cell.angle_alpha   90.00
_cell.angle_beta   90.00
_cell.angle_gamma   90.00
#
_symmetry.space_group_name_H-M   'P 1'
#
loop_
_entity.id
_entity.type
_entity.pdbx_description
1 polymer ?
#
loop_
_entity_poly.entity_id
_entity_poly.type
_entity_poly.pdbx_seq_one_letter_code
_entity_poly.pdbx_strand_id
1 'polypeptide(L)'
;MTSSAHSTDEKIRTLKANRDTTGLPCVLAAYRTLSLRSRSHSLTVITETGNEQIAKLTDMDSSNVKKLPAVHTLFVWDFDWTIVNCNSDEYVPSQFLGDKLVTEKYCNGMKDENFGPTRWHECVSAVISSCLEETECTKQDLCEAAASMPFLIDVVGALRDVDEVKVGKKCGQAIISDGNDLFITEFLKRNGMEDYFTHGIETNTGIWETIDCHGKNDIFAGNTNAFETRFGGEKLRIVYQSAKFGGHSCLSCPPNLCKSQALRDILDRSDQHTLGDGEQAITVRPRIVYIGDGSNDACPALHVLRDNDILLARGGRRRRDPNSLSGPTPDEDSSEGHGCHNFHPDKHVDEFESHISGAFPILSTLRKSKLRDGLVPKCTVCVWRSGRQLRSLVRQILDDTIS
;
A
#
# COMPACT_ATOMS: atom_id res chain seq x y z
N MET A 1 -30.61 -64.93 -10.61
CA MET A 1 -29.97 -66.03 -9.86
C MET A 1 -28.95 -65.40 -8.93
N THR A 2 -29.26 -65.46 -7.64
CA THR A 2 -28.46 -65.24 -6.42
C THR A 2 -27.10 -65.99 -6.47
N SER A 3 -26.04 -65.75 -5.70
CA SER A 3 -25.64 -64.99 -4.49
C SER A 3 -24.09 -65.10 -4.43
N SER A 4 -23.31 -64.24 -3.77
CA SER A 4 -22.91 -64.32 -2.34
C SER A 4 -22.06 -63.08 -1.97
N ALA A 5 -22.34 -62.30 -0.91
CA ALA A 5 -21.93 -62.48 0.51
C ALA A 5 -20.40 -62.63 0.69
N HIS A 6 -19.68 -61.61 1.20
CA HIS A 6 -19.37 -61.32 2.62
C HIS A 6 -18.53 -62.39 3.33
N SER A 7 -17.29 -62.06 3.72
CA SER A 7 -16.80 -62.23 5.10
C SER A 7 -15.40 -61.64 5.27
N THR A 8 -15.26 -60.89 6.35
CA THR A 8 -14.05 -60.54 7.10
C THR A 8 -13.18 -61.75 7.42
N ASP A 9 -11.85 -61.58 7.45
CA ASP A 9 -11.05 -62.17 8.53
C ASP A 9 -9.68 -61.51 8.75
N GLU A 10 -9.32 -61.54 10.02
CA GLU A 10 -8.26 -60.88 10.77
C GLU A 10 -6.90 -61.58 10.58
N LYS A 11 -5.77 -60.84 10.63
CA LYS A 11 -4.47 -61.43 11.01
C LYS A 11 -3.48 -60.40 11.57
N ILE A 12 -3.40 -60.46 12.89
CA ILE A 12 -2.39 -59.95 13.81
C ILE A 12 -0.97 -60.43 13.43
N ARG A 13 0.01 -59.53 13.47
CA ARG A 13 1.39 -59.88 13.91
C ARG A 13 2.09 -58.69 14.56
N THR A 14 2.14 -58.75 15.89
CA THR A 14 2.92 -57.91 16.80
C THR A 14 4.36 -58.42 16.86
N LEU A 15 5.35 -57.53 16.79
CA LEU A 15 6.67 -57.75 17.39
C LEU A 15 7.17 -56.48 18.09
N LYS A 16 7.58 -56.71 19.35
CA LYS A 16 8.01 -55.81 20.42
C LYS A 16 9.34 -55.11 20.07
N ALA A 17 9.46 -53.79 20.25
CA ALA A 17 9.89 -53.06 21.45
C ALA A 17 11.35 -53.31 21.89
N ASN A 18 12.16 -52.24 21.85
CA ASN A 18 13.15 -51.97 22.89
C ASN A 18 13.22 -50.47 23.18
N ARG A 19 13.34 -50.14 24.47
CA ARG A 19 13.22 -48.82 25.12
C ARG A 19 14.56 -48.08 25.14
N ASP A 20 14.50 -46.74 25.20
CA ASP A 20 15.00 -45.89 26.30
C ASP A 20 14.76 -44.40 25.96
N THR A 21 13.78 -43.73 26.58
CA THR A 21 13.87 -42.74 27.68
C THR A 21 14.89 -41.61 27.43
N THR A 22 14.51 -40.32 27.31
CA THR A 22 13.98 -39.45 28.37
C THR A 22 13.49 -38.13 27.74
N GLY A 23 12.35 -37.60 28.23
CA GLY A 23 11.75 -36.35 27.75
C GLY A 23 12.10 -35.14 28.61
N LEU A 24 12.05 -33.95 28.00
CA LEU A 24 11.98 -32.65 28.66
C LEU A 24 10.88 -31.78 28.01
N PRO A 25 10.27 -30.83 28.76
CA PRO A 25 8.84 -30.59 28.69
C PRO A 25 8.43 -29.18 28.20
N CYS A 26 7.17 -29.10 27.73
CA CYS A 26 6.39 -27.87 27.62
C CYS A 26 6.30 -27.18 28.99
N VAL A 27 6.56 -25.86 29.05
CA VAL A 27 6.28 -25.04 30.23
C VAL A 27 5.28 -23.94 29.86
N LEU A 28 4.08 -24.12 30.40
CA LEU A 28 2.98 -23.17 30.52
C LEU A 28 2.92 -22.81 32.01
N ALA A 29 3.19 -21.55 32.38
CA ALA A 29 2.91 -20.91 33.69
C ALA A 29 3.70 -19.58 33.75
N ALA A 30 3.30 -18.49 34.40
CA ALA A 30 2.09 -18.05 35.06
C ALA A 30 2.33 -16.55 35.35
N TYR A 31 1.39 -15.67 35.04
CA TYR A 31 1.47 -14.28 35.48
C TYR A 31 1.15 -14.20 36.97
N ARG A 32 2.15 -13.80 37.78
CA ARG A 32 1.96 -13.37 39.17
C ARG A 32 2.40 -11.92 39.32
N THR A 33 1.46 -11.14 39.85
CA THR A 33 1.55 -9.76 40.30
C THR A 33 2.65 -9.55 41.32
N LEU A 34 3.56 -8.60 41.07
CA LEU A 34 4.37 -7.96 42.10
C LEU A 34 4.35 -6.45 41.87
N SER A 35 3.63 -5.77 42.76
CA SER A 35 3.68 -4.32 42.99
C SER A 35 5.01 -3.97 43.65
N LEU A 36 5.85 -3.17 43.01
CA LEU A 36 6.89 -2.40 43.70
C LEU A 36 6.96 -0.97 43.15
N ARG A 37 6.99 -0.05 44.11
CA ARG A 37 6.87 1.40 44.00
C ARG A 37 8.06 2.05 43.31
N SER A 38 7.77 3.19 42.71
CA SER A 38 8.66 4.24 42.22
C SER A 38 9.99 4.38 42.97
N ARG A 39 11.08 4.51 42.22
CA ARG A 39 12.20 5.41 42.53
C ARG A 39 12.93 5.78 41.23
N SER A 40 12.74 7.03 40.83
CA SER A 40 13.60 7.78 39.92
C SER A 40 15.05 7.67 40.39
N HIS A 41 15.97 7.26 39.51
CA HIS A 41 17.38 7.68 39.53
C HIS A 41 17.88 7.72 38.07
N SER A 42 18.29 8.91 37.65
CA SER A 42 18.99 9.19 36.40
C SER A 42 20.37 8.53 36.42
N LEU A 43 20.69 7.72 35.41
CA LEU A 43 22.06 7.33 35.10
C LEU A 43 22.31 7.61 33.62
N THR A 44 23.04 8.69 33.36
CA THR A 44 23.46 9.10 32.03
C THR A 44 24.70 8.29 31.66
N VAL A 45 24.59 7.43 30.64
CA VAL A 45 25.74 6.84 29.94
C VAL A 45 25.65 7.29 28.49
N ILE A 46 26.60 8.13 28.10
CA ILE A 46 26.70 8.75 26.79
C ILE A 46 27.36 7.74 25.85
N THR A 47 26.59 7.21 24.89
CA THR A 47 27.12 6.70 23.62
C THR A 47 26.09 6.97 22.52
N GLU A 48 26.35 8.01 21.72
CA GLU A 48 25.58 8.35 20.51
C GLU A 48 25.76 7.25 19.45
N THR A 49 24.65 6.76 18.88
CA THR A 49 24.45 6.31 17.48
C THR A 49 23.35 5.22 17.35
N GLY A 50 22.49 5.39 16.33
CA GLY A 50 21.73 4.32 15.65
C GLY A 50 20.51 3.72 16.35
N ASN A 51 20.58 3.40 17.64
CA ASN A 51 19.56 2.56 18.28
C ASN A 51 18.31 3.31 18.79
N GLU A 52 18.35 4.64 18.91
CA GLU A 52 17.18 5.42 19.36
C GLU A 52 16.06 5.51 18.32
N GLN A 53 16.35 5.37 17.02
CA GLN A 53 15.30 5.38 15.99
C GLN A 53 14.52 4.07 15.94
N ILE A 54 15.16 2.94 16.23
CA ILE A 54 14.51 1.62 16.22
C ILE A 54 13.73 1.39 17.53
N ALA A 55 14.25 1.82 18.67
CA ALA A 55 13.56 1.71 19.96
C ALA A 55 12.32 2.63 20.07
N LYS A 56 12.28 3.75 19.35
CA LYS A 56 11.10 4.63 19.29
C LYS A 56 9.90 4.02 18.54
N LEU A 57 10.08 2.96 17.76
CA LEU A 57 8.99 2.29 17.04
C LEU A 57 8.26 1.24 17.89
N THR A 58 8.86 0.75 18.98
CA THR A 58 8.29 -0.33 19.80
C THR A 58 7.77 0.12 21.16
N ASP A 59 7.96 1.39 21.53
CA ASP A 59 7.52 1.96 22.81
C ASP A 59 6.66 3.21 22.57
N MET A 60 5.63 3.07 21.72
CA MET A 60 4.52 4.01 21.74
C MET A 60 3.56 3.60 22.86
N ASP A 61 3.66 4.30 23.98
CA ASP A 61 2.58 4.42 24.96
C ASP A 61 1.27 4.70 24.20
N SER A 62 0.37 3.72 24.20
CA SER A 62 -0.92 3.73 23.50
C SER A 62 -1.87 4.82 24.02
N SER A 63 -1.47 5.56 25.05
CA SER A 63 -2.25 6.64 25.66
C SER A 63 -2.13 8.01 24.98
N ASN A 64 -1.25 8.19 23.97
CA ASN A 64 -1.01 9.51 23.35
C ASN A 64 -1.03 9.53 21.82
N VAL A 65 -1.69 8.58 21.16
CA VAL A 65 -1.96 8.70 19.71
C VAL A 65 -2.94 9.86 19.51
N LYS A 66 -2.45 10.94 18.89
CA LYS A 66 -3.27 12.11 18.54
C LYS A 66 -4.43 11.62 17.65
N LYS A 67 -5.65 11.70 18.17
CA LYS A 67 -6.85 11.32 17.41
C LYS A 67 -7.03 12.22 16.20
N LEU A 68 -7.42 11.63 15.07
CA LEU A 68 -7.73 12.36 13.84
C LEU A 68 -9.08 13.08 13.99
N PRO A 69 -9.29 14.25 13.36
CA PRO A 69 -10.52 15.01 13.51
C PRO A 69 -11.75 14.23 13.00
N ALA A 70 -12.89 14.40 13.67
CA ALA A 70 -14.14 13.77 13.24
C ALA A 70 -14.64 14.37 11.92
N VAL A 71 -15.02 13.49 10.98
CA VAL A 71 -15.55 13.86 9.65
C VAL A 71 -16.83 13.12 9.33
N HIS A 72 -17.64 13.69 8.44
CA HIS A 72 -18.81 13.04 7.85
C HIS A 72 -18.42 12.16 6.68
N THR A 73 -17.51 12.63 5.83
CA THR A 73 -17.03 11.91 4.65
C THR A 73 -15.51 11.90 4.61
N LEU A 74 -14.92 10.71 4.45
CA LEU A 74 -13.49 10.50 4.30
C LEU A 74 -13.18 10.05 2.87
N PHE A 75 -12.43 10.88 2.14
CA PHE A 75 -11.89 10.55 0.82
C PHE A 75 -10.54 9.86 0.99
N VAL A 76 -10.39 8.67 0.42
CA VAL A 76 -9.18 7.85 0.53
C VAL A 76 -8.64 7.62 -0.87
N TRP A 77 -7.43 8.09 -1.10
CA TRP A 77 -6.82 8.12 -2.42
C TRP A 77 -5.67 7.12 -2.48
N ASP A 78 -5.69 6.26 -3.48
CA ASP A 78 -4.46 5.67 -3.98
C ASP A 78 -3.58 6.75 -4.65
N PHE A 79 -2.30 6.47 -4.86
CA PHE A 79 -1.35 7.44 -5.40
C PHE A 79 -0.96 7.15 -6.85
N ASP A 80 -0.22 6.06 -7.08
CA ASP A 80 0.27 5.66 -8.41
C ASP A 80 -0.89 5.36 -9.33
N TRP A 81 -0.87 5.90 -10.56
CA TRP A 81 -1.99 5.80 -11.48
C TRP A 81 -3.35 6.25 -10.91
N THR A 82 -3.37 7.05 -9.84
CA THR A 82 -4.59 7.63 -9.29
C THR A 82 -4.42 9.13 -9.15
N ILE A 83 -3.63 9.60 -8.17
CA ILE A 83 -3.25 11.01 -8.01
C ILE A 83 -2.24 11.40 -9.10
N VAL A 84 -1.16 10.64 -9.22
CA VAL A 84 -0.20 10.76 -10.31
C VAL A 84 -0.63 9.88 -11.48
N ASN A 85 -0.28 10.27 -12.70
CA ASN A 85 -0.63 9.57 -13.92
C ASN A 85 0.51 8.69 -14.46
N CYS A 86 1.27 8.08 -13.54
CA CYS A 86 2.38 7.17 -13.79
C CYS A 86 2.52 6.20 -12.60
N ASN A 87 3.43 5.22 -12.75
CA ASN A 87 3.95 4.44 -11.62
C ASN A 87 5.22 5.13 -11.12
N SER A 88 5.26 5.62 -9.89
CA SER A 88 6.39 6.34 -9.29
C SER A 88 7.67 5.51 -9.25
N ASP A 89 7.57 4.21 -8.95
CA ASP A 89 8.71 3.29 -8.94
C ASP A 89 9.33 3.12 -10.35
N GLU A 90 8.54 3.27 -11.42
CA GLU A 90 9.05 3.23 -12.79
C GLU A 90 9.49 4.62 -13.28
N TYR A 91 8.70 5.65 -12.96
CA TYR A 91 8.87 7.02 -13.43
C TYR A 91 10.18 7.61 -12.97
N VAL A 92 10.46 7.58 -11.66
CA VAL A 92 11.64 8.22 -11.09
C VAL A 92 12.93 7.69 -11.71
N PRO A 93 13.22 6.38 -11.71
CA PRO A 93 14.45 5.88 -12.32
C PRO A 93 14.48 6.02 -13.84
N SER A 94 13.33 6.06 -14.52
CA SER A 94 13.29 6.22 -15.98
C SER A 94 13.82 7.59 -16.44
N GLN A 95 13.79 8.61 -15.59
CA GLN A 95 14.35 9.93 -15.91
C GLN A 95 15.88 9.89 -16.05
N PHE A 96 16.54 8.84 -15.54
CA PHE A 96 18.00 8.71 -15.54
C PHE A 96 18.47 7.54 -16.41
N LEU A 97 17.80 6.39 -16.29
CA LEU A 97 18.18 5.16 -16.97
C LEU A 97 17.43 4.95 -18.30
N GLY A 98 16.30 5.65 -18.49
CA GLY A 98 15.36 5.42 -19.58
C GLY A 98 14.48 4.18 -19.40
N ASP A 99 13.27 4.22 -19.97
CA ASP A 99 12.23 3.19 -19.81
C ASP A 99 12.68 1.77 -20.11
N LYS A 100 13.47 1.61 -21.18
CA LYS A 100 13.94 0.29 -21.63
C LYS A 100 14.81 -0.38 -20.57
N LEU A 101 15.77 0.35 -20.02
CA LEU A 101 16.71 -0.19 -19.04
C LEU A 101 16.03 -0.43 -17.69
N VAL A 102 15.14 0.47 -17.28
CA VAL A 102 14.32 0.29 -16.07
C VAL A 102 13.46 -0.98 -16.17
N THR A 103 12.75 -1.16 -17.30
CA THR A 103 11.92 -2.35 -17.55
C THR A 103 12.77 -3.62 -17.52
N GLU A 104 13.95 -3.61 -18.14
CA GLU A 104 14.88 -4.73 -18.14
C GLU A 104 15.36 -5.06 -16.72
N LYS A 105 15.80 -4.07 -15.94
CA LYS A 105 16.26 -4.27 -14.56
C LYS A 105 15.15 -4.83 -13.66
N TYR A 106 13.91 -4.32 -13.75
CA TYR A 106 12.79 -4.89 -12.99
C TYR A 106 12.45 -6.31 -13.42
N CYS A 107 12.42 -6.58 -14.73
CA CYS A 107 12.17 -7.91 -15.25
C CYS A 107 13.24 -8.93 -14.82
N ASN A 108 14.50 -8.52 -14.76
CA ASN A 108 15.60 -9.36 -14.29
C ASN A 108 15.53 -9.57 -12.77
N GLY A 109 15.30 -8.51 -11.99
CA GLY A 109 15.12 -8.63 -10.54
C GLY A 109 13.96 -9.54 -10.15
N MET A 110 12.82 -9.44 -10.84
CA MET A 110 11.68 -10.33 -10.58
C MET A 110 11.94 -11.82 -10.92
N LYS A 111 12.91 -12.11 -11.79
CA LYS A 111 13.35 -13.48 -12.13
C LYS A 111 14.46 -13.98 -11.20
N ASP A 112 15.13 -13.09 -10.50
CA ASP A 112 16.20 -13.43 -9.58
C ASP A 112 15.59 -14.16 -8.37
N GLU A 113 16.13 -15.33 -8.08
CA GLU A 113 15.76 -16.13 -6.90
C GLU A 113 16.03 -15.39 -5.58
N ASN A 114 16.93 -14.41 -5.58
CA ASN A 114 17.20 -13.54 -4.44
C ASN A 114 16.15 -12.44 -4.26
N PHE A 115 15.44 -11.99 -5.29
CA PHE A 115 14.47 -10.91 -5.16
C PHE A 115 13.03 -11.41 -5.38
N GLY A 116 12.72 -12.01 -6.53
CA GLY A 116 11.41 -12.60 -6.80
C GLY A 116 10.22 -11.61 -6.72
N PRO A 117 8.99 -12.06 -7.01
CA PRO A 117 7.81 -11.20 -7.05
C PRO A 117 7.39 -10.65 -5.67
N THR A 118 7.87 -11.24 -4.58
CA THR A 118 7.55 -10.83 -3.21
C THR A 118 8.51 -9.78 -2.64
N ARG A 119 9.62 -9.46 -3.32
CA ARG A 119 10.60 -8.45 -2.90
C ARG A 119 10.70 -7.29 -3.90
N TRP A 120 9.56 -6.88 -4.46
CA TRP A 120 9.45 -5.75 -5.41
C TRP A 120 10.25 -4.52 -4.95
N HIS A 121 10.09 -4.07 -3.71
CA HIS A 121 10.77 -2.85 -3.25
C HIS A 121 12.29 -3.01 -3.07
N GLU A 122 12.79 -4.23 -2.99
CA GLU A 122 14.24 -4.47 -3.07
C GLU A 122 14.75 -4.34 -4.49
N CYS A 123 13.97 -4.76 -5.48
CA CYS A 123 14.23 -4.41 -6.88
C CYS A 123 14.18 -2.91 -7.08
N VAL A 124 13.20 -2.19 -6.50
CA VAL A 124 13.16 -0.72 -6.53
C VAL A 124 14.42 -0.13 -5.92
N SER A 125 14.82 -0.60 -4.74
CA SER A 125 16.04 -0.17 -4.07
C SER A 125 17.29 -0.38 -4.94
N ALA A 126 17.39 -1.52 -5.63
CA ALA A 126 18.50 -1.83 -6.54
C ALA A 126 18.50 -0.94 -7.78
N VAL A 127 17.34 -0.70 -8.41
CA VAL A 127 17.21 0.17 -9.58
C VAL A 127 17.55 1.63 -9.23
N ILE A 128 17.11 2.10 -8.06
CA ILE A 128 17.49 3.43 -7.56
C ILE A 128 19.00 3.51 -7.28
N SER A 129 19.61 2.45 -6.73
CA SER A 129 21.07 2.39 -6.55
C SER A 129 21.80 2.47 -7.89
N SER A 130 21.32 1.75 -8.92
CA SER A 130 21.84 1.86 -10.29
C SER A 130 21.75 3.29 -10.85
N CYS A 131 20.73 4.08 -10.50
CA CYS A 131 20.68 5.49 -10.92
C CYS A 131 21.87 6.26 -10.35
N LEU A 132 22.18 6.08 -9.07
CA LEU A 132 23.27 6.76 -8.37
C LEU A 132 24.68 6.28 -8.80
N GLU A 133 24.80 4.99 -9.13
CA GLU A 133 26.09 4.35 -9.44
C GLU A 133 26.46 4.41 -10.93
N GLU A 134 25.47 4.33 -11.82
CA GLU A 134 25.67 4.21 -13.28
C GLU A 134 25.48 5.54 -14.02
N THR A 135 25.04 6.60 -13.32
CA THR A 135 24.80 7.93 -13.90
C THR A 135 25.34 9.04 -12.98
N GLU A 136 25.29 10.30 -13.43
CA GLU A 136 25.63 11.47 -12.60
C GLU A 136 24.46 11.92 -11.69
N CYS A 137 23.39 11.13 -11.60
CA CYS A 137 22.22 11.40 -10.77
C CYS A 137 22.58 11.49 -9.29
N THR A 138 22.07 12.51 -8.62
CA THR A 138 22.14 12.64 -7.16
C THR A 138 20.82 12.25 -6.51
N LYS A 139 20.80 12.13 -5.18
CA LYS A 139 19.55 11.99 -4.41
C LYS A 139 18.58 13.14 -4.64
N GLN A 140 19.10 14.35 -4.78
CA GLN A 140 18.28 15.53 -5.03
C GLN A 140 17.63 15.46 -6.40
N ASP A 141 18.31 14.90 -7.41
CA ASP A 141 17.72 14.70 -8.73
C ASP A 141 16.60 13.67 -8.70
N LEU A 142 16.75 12.58 -7.93
CA LEU A 142 15.66 11.61 -7.70
C LEU A 142 14.45 12.28 -7.05
N CYS A 143 14.66 13.13 -6.05
CA CYS A 143 13.59 13.92 -5.43
C CYS A 143 12.94 14.88 -6.43
N GLU A 144 13.72 15.54 -7.29
CA GLU A 144 13.21 16.45 -8.32
C GLU A 144 12.39 15.70 -9.39
N ALA A 145 12.82 14.50 -9.78
CA ALA A 145 12.08 13.63 -10.65
C ALA A 145 10.74 13.23 -10.01
N ALA A 146 10.75 12.80 -8.75
CA ALA A 146 9.52 12.49 -8.01
C ALA A 146 8.58 13.71 -7.93
N ALA A 147 9.11 14.90 -7.65
CA ALA A 147 8.37 16.15 -7.61
C ALA A 147 7.70 16.50 -8.96
N SER A 148 8.28 16.03 -10.07
CA SER A 148 7.87 16.35 -11.45
C SER A 148 6.94 15.32 -12.08
N MET A 149 6.53 14.28 -11.35
CA MET A 149 5.62 13.24 -11.86
C MET A 149 4.40 13.83 -12.58
N PRO A 150 3.99 13.27 -13.72
CA PRO A 150 2.81 13.75 -14.42
C PRO A 150 1.54 13.48 -13.63
N PHE A 151 0.56 14.37 -13.75
CA PHE A 151 -0.77 14.18 -13.16
C PHE A 151 -1.85 14.78 -14.04
N LEU A 152 -3.08 14.28 -13.92
CA LEU A 152 -4.22 14.85 -14.63
C LEU A 152 -4.74 16.08 -13.88
N ILE A 153 -4.86 17.21 -14.59
CA ILE A 153 -5.27 18.50 -14.01
C ILE A 153 -6.57 18.38 -13.21
N ASP A 154 -7.56 17.64 -13.73
CA ASP A 154 -8.85 17.51 -13.07
C ASP A 154 -8.85 16.50 -11.90
N VAL A 155 -7.89 15.58 -11.82
CA VAL A 155 -7.71 14.74 -10.62
C VAL A 155 -7.25 15.61 -9.46
N VAL A 156 -6.22 16.43 -9.66
CA VAL A 156 -5.77 17.41 -8.65
C VAL A 156 -6.85 18.47 -8.40
N GLY A 157 -7.63 18.82 -9.43
CA GLY A 157 -8.83 19.64 -9.29
C GLY A 157 -9.85 19.04 -8.33
N ALA A 158 -10.03 17.73 -8.31
CA ALA A 158 -10.93 17.04 -7.39
C ALA A 158 -10.40 17.05 -5.95
N LEU A 159 -9.09 16.81 -5.74
CA LEU A 159 -8.43 16.94 -4.43
C LEU A 159 -8.65 18.33 -3.84
N ARG A 160 -8.46 19.38 -4.66
CA ARG A 160 -8.69 20.77 -4.28
C ARG A 160 -10.16 21.05 -3.95
N ASP A 161 -11.09 20.57 -4.78
CA ASP A 161 -12.53 20.76 -4.55
C ASP A 161 -12.96 20.16 -3.18
N VAL A 162 -12.38 19.03 -2.75
CA VAL A 162 -12.60 18.45 -1.41
C VAL A 162 -11.95 19.30 -0.33
N ASP A 163 -10.73 19.79 -0.55
CA ASP A 163 -10.00 20.61 0.42
C ASP A 163 -10.72 21.94 0.72
N GLU A 164 -11.22 22.61 -0.33
CA GLU A 164 -11.92 23.90 -0.24
C GLU A 164 -13.19 23.82 0.63
N VAL A 165 -13.86 22.68 0.66
CA VAL A 165 -15.11 22.49 1.41
C VAL A 165 -14.93 21.73 2.72
N LYS A 166 -13.70 21.29 3.06
CA LYS A 166 -13.43 20.34 4.16
C LYS A 166 -13.98 20.76 5.51
N VAL A 167 -13.95 22.06 5.83
CA VAL A 167 -14.51 22.58 7.10
C VAL A 167 -16.04 22.61 7.06
N GLY A 168 -16.62 23.16 6.00
CA GLY A 168 -18.07 23.34 5.88
C GLY A 168 -18.84 22.03 5.74
N LYS A 169 -18.29 21.08 4.97
CA LYS A 169 -18.88 19.75 4.74
C LYS A 169 -18.29 18.66 5.64
N LYS A 170 -17.44 19.02 6.61
CA LYS A 170 -16.73 18.09 7.51
C LYS A 170 -16.10 16.92 6.75
N CYS A 171 -15.29 17.21 5.74
CA CYS A 171 -14.60 16.20 4.95
C CYS A 171 -13.16 15.98 5.42
N GLY A 172 -12.65 14.77 5.23
CA GLY A 172 -11.26 14.39 5.44
C GLY A 172 -10.65 13.79 4.18
N GLN A 173 -9.33 13.85 4.05
CA GLN A 173 -8.61 13.14 3.00
C GLN A 173 -7.45 12.33 3.57
N ALA A 174 -7.19 11.16 3.00
CA ALA A 174 -6.02 10.33 3.29
C ALA A 174 -5.44 9.72 2.00
N ILE A 175 -4.14 9.41 2.02
CA ILE A 175 -3.52 8.55 0.99
C ILE A 175 -3.29 7.16 1.58
N ILE A 176 -3.54 6.12 0.79
CA ILE A 176 -3.03 4.76 1.06
C ILE A 176 -2.34 4.26 -0.21
N SER A 177 -1.01 4.10 -0.16
CA SER A 177 -0.21 3.80 -1.36
C SER A 177 0.87 2.76 -1.13
N ASP A 178 1.06 1.87 -2.12
CA ASP A 178 2.16 0.90 -2.19
C ASP A 178 3.51 1.51 -2.62
N GLY A 179 3.53 2.79 -2.98
CA GLY A 179 4.75 3.56 -3.22
C GLY A 179 5.53 3.81 -1.92
N ASN A 180 6.19 4.97 -1.85
CA ASN A 180 6.95 5.35 -0.65
C ASN A 180 6.79 6.84 -0.30
N ASP A 181 6.94 7.15 0.98
CA ASP A 181 6.77 8.48 1.53
C ASP A 181 7.75 9.51 0.95
N LEU A 182 8.97 9.11 0.57
CA LEU A 182 9.97 10.00 -0.01
C LEU A 182 9.45 10.57 -1.34
N PHE A 183 9.03 9.73 -2.28
CA PHE A 183 8.53 10.22 -3.58
C PHE A 183 7.19 10.94 -3.44
N ILE A 184 6.27 10.42 -2.62
CA ILE A 184 4.97 11.04 -2.41
C ILE A 184 5.14 12.44 -1.81
N THR A 185 5.99 12.59 -0.80
CA THR A 185 6.21 13.87 -0.11
C THR A 185 6.75 14.94 -1.06
N GLU A 186 7.73 14.61 -1.89
CA GLU A 186 8.32 15.57 -2.84
C GLU A 186 7.30 16.01 -3.91
N PHE A 187 6.46 15.09 -4.39
CA PHE A 187 5.34 15.43 -5.28
C PHE A 187 4.31 16.36 -4.62
N LEU A 188 3.88 16.06 -3.39
CA LEU A 188 2.87 16.85 -2.69
C LEU A 188 3.38 18.27 -2.39
N LYS A 189 4.63 18.41 -1.95
CA LYS A 189 5.30 19.69 -1.71
C LYS A 189 5.32 20.58 -2.95
N ARG A 190 5.84 20.05 -4.07
CA ARG A 190 5.97 20.80 -5.33
C ARG A 190 4.62 21.32 -5.84
N ASN A 191 3.56 20.55 -5.61
CA ASN A 191 2.23 20.85 -6.13
C ASN A 191 1.31 21.51 -5.10
N GLY A 192 1.81 21.88 -3.91
CA GLY A 192 1.07 22.63 -2.90
C GLY A 192 -0.09 21.85 -2.26
N MET A 193 0.09 20.55 -2.04
CA MET A 193 -0.96 19.63 -1.55
C MET A 193 -0.67 19.03 -0.16
N GLU A 194 0.38 19.51 0.54
CA GLU A 194 0.81 18.97 1.83
C GLU A 194 -0.30 18.98 2.89
N ASP A 195 -1.16 19.99 2.87
CA ASP A 195 -2.22 20.20 3.87
C ASP A 195 -3.56 19.51 3.53
N TYR A 196 -3.64 18.79 2.40
CA TYR A 196 -4.89 18.17 1.96
C TYR A 196 -5.23 16.91 2.76
N PHE A 197 -4.22 16.11 3.10
CA PHE A 197 -4.37 14.76 3.66
C PHE A 197 -4.46 14.74 5.18
N THR A 198 -5.50 15.41 5.70
CA THR A 198 -5.76 15.58 7.14
C THR A 198 -5.87 14.29 7.95
N HIS A 199 -6.10 13.15 7.29
CA HIS A 199 -6.25 11.83 7.92
C HIS A 199 -5.03 10.91 7.70
N GLY A 200 -3.96 11.45 7.10
CA GLY A 200 -2.66 10.80 7.00
C GLY A 200 -2.33 10.25 5.62
N ILE A 201 -1.08 9.83 5.49
CA ILE A 201 -0.51 9.17 4.32
C ILE A 201 0.03 7.83 4.81
N GLU A 202 -0.68 6.74 4.53
CA GLU A 202 -0.28 5.38 4.89
C GLU A 202 0.44 4.75 3.70
N THR A 203 1.76 4.67 3.77
CA THR A 203 2.62 4.15 2.69
C THR A 203 3.91 3.56 3.26
N ASN A 204 4.77 3.00 2.40
CA ASN A 204 6.07 2.48 2.81
C ASN A 204 7.05 3.61 3.09
N THR A 205 8.01 3.41 3.99
CA THR A 205 8.98 4.45 4.36
C THR A 205 10.28 4.28 3.58
N GLY A 206 10.69 5.32 2.85
CA GLY A 206 11.97 5.41 2.16
C GLY A 206 13.06 5.95 3.07
N ILE A 207 14.10 5.15 3.34
CA ILE A 207 15.22 5.51 4.22
C ILE A 207 16.51 5.47 3.42
N TRP A 208 17.28 6.56 3.45
CA TRP A 208 18.64 6.56 2.93
C TRP A 208 19.60 5.94 3.94
N GLU A 209 20.35 4.92 3.52
CA GLU A 209 21.38 4.26 4.31
C GLU A 209 22.76 4.53 3.72
N THR A 210 23.72 4.82 4.59
CA THR A 210 25.14 4.89 4.23
C THR A 210 25.74 3.48 4.29
N ILE A 211 26.36 3.07 3.19
CA ILE A 211 27.12 1.82 3.12
C ILE A 211 28.57 2.18 3.43
N ASP A 212 29.01 1.87 4.65
CA ASP A 212 30.39 2.07 5.05
C ASP A 212 31.32 1.15 4.24
N CYS A 213 32.46 1.70 3.80
CA CYS A 213 33.49 0.97 3.05
C CYS A 213 34.31 -0.01 3.90
N HIS A 214 33.90 -0.25 5.15
CA HIS A 214 34.59 -1.15 6.06
C HIS A 214 33.91 -2.52 6.05
N GLY A 215 34.30 -3.33 5.07
CA GLY A 215 34.09 -4.77 5.10
C GLY A 215 34.59 -5.34 6.43
N LYS A 216 33.67 -5.59 7.35
CA LYS A 216 33.87 -6.54 8.44
C LYS A 216 32.89 -7.67 8.21
N ASN A 217 33.41 -8.72 7.56
CA ASN A 217 33.08 -10.12 7.76
C ASN A 217 31.74 -10.34 8.47
N ASP A 218 30.68 -10.49 7.70
CA ASP A 218 29.57 -11.31 8.18
C ASP A 218 30.12 -12.74 8.22
N ILE A 219 30.43 -13.24 9.43
CA ILE A 219 31.11 -14.53 9.69
C ILE A 219 30.26 -15.73 9.23
N PHE A 220 29.08 -15.52 8.64
CA PHE A 220 28.17 -16.58 8.20
C PHE A 220 27.95 -16.71 6.68
N ALA A 221 28.52 -15.84 5.83
CA ALA A 221 28.37 -16.00 4.38
C ALA A 221 29.61 -16.66 3.76
N GLY A 222 29.52 -17.98 3.55
CA GLY A 222 30.52 -18.74 2.82
C GLY A 222 30.67 -18.27 1.37
N ASN A 223 31.81 -17.68 1.08
CA ASN A 223 32.55 -17.78 -0.18
C ASN A 223 31.82 -17.43 -1.49
N THR A 224 31.82 -16.14 -1.85
CA THR A 224 31.84 -15.70 -3.25
C THR A 224 32.74 -14.47 -3.40
N ASN A 225 33.45 -14.38 -4.52
CA ASN A 225 34.44 -13.34 -4.83
C ASN A 225 33.86 -11.92 -4.67
N ALA A 226 34.18 -11.26 -3.56
CA ALA A 226 33.84 -9.87 -3.31
C ALA A 226 34.71 -8.97 -4.21
N PHE A 227 34.08 -8.36 -5.20
CA PHE A 227 34.63 -7.21 -5.90
C PHE A 227 34.68 -6.04 -4.89
N GLU A 228 35.88 -5.53 -4.58
CA GLU A 228 36.07 -4.38 -3.68
C GLU A 228 35.32 -3.16 -4.22
N THR A 229 34.18 -2.80 -3.63
CA THR A 229 33.56 -1.49 -3.80
C THR A 229 34.38 -0.46 -3.03
N ARG A 230 35.19 0.33 -3.76
CA ARG A 230 36.16 1.28 -3.20
C ARG A 230 35.59 2.63 -2.75
N PHE A 231 34.27 2.80 -2.73
CA PHE A 231 33.65 4.04 -2.27
C PHE A 231 32.49 3.69 -1.34
N GLY A 232 32.42 4.35 -0.18
CA GLY A 232 31.20 4.33 0.61
C GLY A 232 30.05 4.86 -0.24
N GLY A 233 28.93 4.15 -0.25
CA GLY A 233 27.79 4.43 -1.11
C GLY A 233 26.56 4.84 -0.29
N GLU A 234 25.54 5.36 -0.96
CA GLU A 234 24.24 5.59 -0.34
C GLU A 234 23.20 4.76 -1.06
N LYS A 235 22.33 4.10 -0.29
CA LYS A 235 21.28 3.23 -0.82
C LYS A 235 19.93 3.62 -0.25
N LEU A 236 18.90 3.64 -1.10
CA LEU A 236 17.52 3.74 -0.64
C LEU A 236 17.08 2.36 -0.17
N ARG A 237 16.60 2.26 1.08
CA ARG A 237 15.89 1.09 1.60
C ARG A 237 14.44 1.45 1.84
N ILE A 238 13.54 0.60 1.37
CA ILE A 238 12.10 0.74 1.63
C ILE A 238 11.71 -0.15 2.82
N VAL A 239 11.13 0.45 3.86
CA VAL A 239 10.49 -0.24 4.98
C VAL A 239 9.02 -0.44 4.68
N TYR A 240 8.57 -1.69 4.74
CA TYR A 240 7.18 -2.05 4.52
C TYR A 240 6.27 -1.45 5.59
N GLN A 241 5.18 -0.81 5.15
CA GLN A 241 4.17 -0.24 6.04
C GLN A 241 3.56 -1.31 6.96
N SER A 242 3.39 -2.53 6.44
CA SER A 242 2.84 -3.66 7.18
C SER A 242 3.66 -4.02 8.42
N ALA A 243 4.96 -3.67 8.47
CA ALA A 243 5.80 -3.88 9.64
C ALA A 243 5.28 -3.16 10.90
N LYS A 244 4.58 -2.02 10.74
CA LYS A 244 3.86 -1.31 11.82
C LYS A 244 2.89 -2.23 12.58
N PHE A 245 2.35 -3.24 11.90
CA PHE A 245 1.38 -4.18 12.46
C PHE A 245 1.95 -5.59 12.67
N GLY A 246 3.28 -5.77 12.54
CA GLY A 246 3.90 -7.10 12.53
C GLY A 246 3.57 -7.93 11.28
N GLY A 247 3.22 -7.27 10.17
CA GLY A 247 2.77 -7.88 8.92
C GLY A 247 1.25 -7.99 8.79
N HIS A 248 0.79 -8.73 7.79
CA HIS A 248 -0.63 -9.03 7.59
C HIS A 248 -0.87 -10.40 6.96
N SER A 249 -2.08 -10.94 7.16
CA SER A 249 -2.51 -12.24 6.63
C SER A 249 -3.38 -12.14 5.35
N CYS A 250 -3.57 -10.93 4.81
CA CYS A 250 -4.31 -10.75 3.56
C CYS A 250 -3.58 -11.45 2.40
N LEU A 251 -4.27 -12.39 1.74
CA LEU A 251 -3.73 -13.15 0.59
C LEU A 251 -3.86 -12.41 -0.74
N SER A 252 -4.59 -11.29 -0.77
CA SER A 252 -4.86 -10.51 -1.99
C SER A 252 -4.00 -9.26 -2.13
N CYS A 253 -3.31 -8.84 -1.05
CA CYS A 253 -2.40 -7.70 -1.06
C CYS A 253 -0.95 -8.18 -1.09
N PRO A 254 -0.03 -7.40 -1.68
CA PRO A 254 1.39 -7.71 -1.57
C PRO A 254 1.87 -7.56 -0.11
N PRO A 255 2.99 -8.18 0.29
CA PRO A 255 3.41 -8.24 1.70
C PRO A 255 3.72 -6.89 2.36
N ASN A 256 3.98 -5.86 1.55
CA ASN A 256 4.42 -4.54 2.00
C ASN A 256 3.28 -3.73 2.65
N LEU A 257 2.06 -3.83 2.13
CA LEU A 257 0.93 -3.03 2.60
C LEU A 257 -0.40 -3.71 2.29
N CYS A 258 -1.29 -3.77 3.29
CA CYS A 258 -2.69 -4.14 3.08
C CYS A 258 -3.57 -2.89 3.18
N LYS A 259 -4.13 -2.46 2.05
CA LYS A 259 -4.95 -1.23 1.97
C LYS A 259 -6.18 -1.29 2.89
N SER A 260 -6.74 -2.49 3.12
CA SER A 260 -7.81 -2.68 4.12
C SER A 260 -7.35 -2.50 5.56
N GLN A 261 -6.15 -2.97 5.90
CA GLN A 261 -5.61 -2.84 7.26
C GLN A 261 -5.26 -1.38 7.55
N ALA A 262 -4.61 -0.70 6.61
CA ALA A 262 -4.32 0.73 6.69
C ALA A 262 -5.61 1.57 6.83
N LEU A 263 -6.65 1.26 6.04
CA LEU A 263 -7.93 1.96 6.15
C LEU A 263 -8.60 1.76 7.52
N ARG A 264 -8.56 0.54 8.08
CA ARG A 264 -9.08 0.29 9.43
C ARG A 264 -8.31 1.08 10.49
N ASP A 265 -6.97 1.13 10.40
CA ASP A 265 -6.14 1.92 11.31
C ASP A 265 -6.51 3.41 11.27
N ILE A 266 -6.73 3.99 10.08
CA ILE A 266 -7.21 5.37 9.94
C ILE A 266 -8.56 5.57 10.65
N LEU A 267 -9.51 4.65 10.44
CA LEU A 267 -10.84 4.73 11.06
C LEU A 267 -10.78 4.59 12.59
N ASP A 268 -9.92 3.71 13.10
CA ASP A 268 -9.75 3.47 14.54
C ASP A 268 -9.07 4.66 15.23
N ARG A 269 -8.17 5.36 14.53
CA ARG A 269 -7.54 6.60 15.00
C ARG A 269 -8.43 7.84 14.88
N SER A 270 -9.55 7.76 14.17
CA SER A 270 -10.44 8.90 13.94
C SER A 270 -11.39 9.14 15.10
N ASP A 271 -11.53 10.40 15.51
CA ASP A 271 -12.57 10.80 16.44
C ASP A 271 -13.94 10.50 15.85
N GLN A 272 -14.79 9.96 16.71
CA GLN A 272 -16.12 9.55 16.32
C GLN A 272 -17.03 10.76 16.28
N HIS A 273 -17.65 11.00 15.13
CA HIS A 273 -18.73 11.98 15.04
C HIS A 273 -19.95 11.42 15.78
N THR A 274 -20.48 12.12 16.77
CA THR A 274 -21.71 11.71 17.47
C THR A 274 -22.94 12.43 16.91
N LEU A 275 -24.05 11.71 16.81
CA LEU A 275 -25.38 12.28 16.58
C LEU A 275 -26.17 12.27 17.89
N GLY A 276 -26.72 13.42 18.29
CA GLY A 276 -27.47 13.61 19.53
C GLY A 276 -26.60 14.02 20.72
N ASP A 277 -27.26 14.38 21.83
CA ASP A 277 -26.64 14.85 23.08
C ASP A 277 -26.85 13.83 24.23
N GLY A 278 -25.89 13.75 25.15
CA GLY A 278 -25.98 12.93 26.37
C GLY A 278 -25.78 11.42 26.15
N GLU A 279 -26.34 10.58 27.03
CA GLU A 279 -26.20 9.10 27.00
C GLU A 279 -26.75 8.43 25.73
N GLN A 280 -27.48 9.16 24.87
CA GLN A 280 -28.05 8.67 23.62
C GLN A 280 -27.22 9.04 22.38
N ALA A 281 -26.05 9.65 22.56
CA ALA A 281 -25.15 10.00 21.46
C ALA A 281 -24.74 8.75 20.66
N ILE A 282 -25.14 8.70 19.39
CA ILE A 282 -24.78 7.60 18.49
C ILE A 282 -23.49 7.96 17.79
N THR A 283 -22.44 7.17 18.03
CA THR A 283 -21.21 7.18 17.22
C THR A 283 -21.54 6.87 15.76
N VAL A 284 -21.15 7.75 14.86
CA VAL A 284 -21.29 7.60 13.41
C VAL A 284 -19.93 7.43 12.79
N ARG A 285 -19.76 6.29 12.11
CA ARG A 285 -18.62 6.05 11.21
C ARG A 285 -18.74 7.00 10.01
N PRO A 286 -17.65 7.63 9.55
CA PRO A 286 -17.69 8.43 8.34
C PRO A 286 -18.11 7.58 7.13
N ARG A 287 -18.77 8.22 6.18
CA ARG A 287 -18.93 7.71 4.82
C ARG A 287 -17.56 7.67 4.17
N ILE A 288 -17.21 6.59 3.50
CA ILE A 288 -15.92 6.45 2.82
C ILE A 288 -16.11 6.56 1.32
N VAL A 289 -15.27 7.38 0.69
CA VAL A 289 -15.12 7.45 -0.76
C VAL A 289 -13.69 7.00 -1.05
N TYR A 290 -13.55 5.80 -1.60
CA TYR A 290 -12.24 5.24 -1.94
C TYR A 290 -11.98 5.43 -3.44
N ILE A 291 -10.80 5.91 -3.82
CA ILE A 291 -10.42 6.19 -5.22
C ILE A 291 -9.13 5.43 -5.53
N GLY A 292 -9.13 4.60 -6.58
CA GLY A 292 -7.93 3.85 -6.96
C GLY A 292 -8.01 3.12 -8.30
N ASP A 293 -6.87 2.60 -8.78
CA ASP A 293 -6.72 1.93 -10.09
C ASP A 293 -6.42 0.42 -9.97
N GLY A 294 -5.82 0.01 -8.86
CA GLY A 294 -5.03 -1.20 -8.77
C GLY A 294 -5.79 -2.43 -8.26
N SER A 295 -5.14 -3.59 -8.33
CA SER A 295 -5.70 -4.84 -7.78
C SER A 295 -5.79 -4.79 -6.25
N ASN A 296 -4.81 -4.18 -5.61
CA ASN A 296 -4.75 -3.90 -4.18
C ASN A 296 -5.87 -2.96 -3.71
N ASP A 297 -6.36 -2.05 -4.56
CA ASP A 297 -7.50 -1.14 -4.25
C ASP A 297 -8.86 -1.83 -4.22
N ALA A 298 -8.97 -3.02 -4.80
CA ALA A 298 -10.16 -3.86 -4.63
C ALA A 298 -10.31 -4.34 -3.18
N CYS A 299 -9.21 -4.46 -2.42
CA CYS A 299 -9.21 -5.02 -1.07
C CYS A 299 -10.12 -4.22 -0.11
N PRO A 300 -9.98 -2.88 0.04
CA PRO A 300 -10.92 -2.06 0.83
C PRO A 300 -12.38 -2.25 0.42
N ALA A 301 -12.68 -2.28 -0.88
CA ALA A 301 -14.05 -2.44 -1.39
C ALA A 301 -14.68 -3.79 -1.02
N LEU A 302 -13.87 -4.85 -0.96
CA LEU A 302 -14.34 -6.20 -0.62
C LEU A 302 -14.44 -6.45 0.89
N HIS A 303 -13.69 -5.71 1.73
CA HIS A 303 -13.51 -6.07 3.13
C HIS A 303 -13.84 -4.96 4.15
N VAL A 304 -13.84 -3.69 3.75
CA VAL A 304 -14.01 -2.54 4.66
C VAL A 304 -15.23 -1.70 4.30
N LEU A 305 -15.44 -1.43 3.01
CA LEU A 305 -16.52 -0.58 2.54
C LEU A 305 -17.89 -1.26 2.73
N ARG A 306 -18.91 -0.44 2.98
CA ARG A 306 -20.30 -0.82 3.30
C ARG A 306 -21.27 -0.13 2.34
N ASP A 307 -22.56 -0.42 2.48
CA ASP A 307 -23.63 -0.02 1.54
C ASP A 307 -23.70 1.49 1.25
N ASN A 308 -23.32 2.36 2.19
CA ASN A 308 -23.32 3.83 1.99
C ASN A 308 -21.98 4.41 1.50
N ASP A 309 -20.95 3.57 1.38
CA ASP A 309 -19.64 3.99 0.89
C ASP A 309 -19.59 3.93 -0.63
N ILE A 310 -18.59 4.58 -1.22
CA ILE A 310 -18.36 4.61 -2.66
C ILE A 310 -16.94 4.16 -2.99
N LEU A 311 -16.81 3.31 -4.00
CA LEU A 311 -15.56 3.08 -4.73
C LEU A 311 -15.61 3.84 -6.06
N LEU A 312 -14.67 4.76 -6.28
CA LEU A 312 -14.38 5.39 -7.57
C LEU A 312 -13.23 4.64 -8.24
N ALA A 313 -13.59 3.59 -8.98
CA ALA A 313 -12.64 2.71 -9.66
C ALA A 313 -12.14 3.35 -10.96
N ARG A 314 -10.83 3.50 -11.10
CA ARG A 314 -10.22 3.93 -12.36
C ARG A 314 -10.35 2.79 -13.38
N GLY A 315 -11.13 3.04 -14.43
CA GLY A 315 -11.26 2.16 -15.57
C GLY A 315 -10.47 2.66 -16.77
N GLY A 316 -10.52 1.91 -17.88
CA GLY A 316 -9.75 2.24 -19.08
C GLY A 316 -8.34 1.65 -19.02
N ARG A 317 -7.36 2.35 -19.59
CA ARG A 317 -5.98 1.86 -19.66
C ARG A 317 -4.96 2.91 -19.30
N ARG A 318 -3.81 2.42 -18.84
CA ARG A 318 -2.57 3.15 -18.68
C ARG A 318 -2.13 3.72 -20.03
N ARG A 319 -1.56 4.92 -19.98
CA ARG A 319 -0.85 5.50 -21.11
C ARG A 319 0.33 4.59 -21.50
N ARG A 320 0.71 4.58 -22.79
CA ARG A 320 1.82 3.75 -23.29
C ARG A 320 3.20 4.25 -22.85
N ASP A 321 3.38 5.56 -22.80
CA ASP A 321 4.64 6.25 -22.50
C ASP A 321 4.45 7.28 -21.35
N PRO A 322 3.94 6.88 -20.18
CA PRO A 322 3.66 7.82 -19.10
C PRO A 322 4.91 8.58 -18.62
N ASN A 323 6.07 7.94 -18.73
CA ASN A 323 7.34 8.45 -18.23
C ASN A 323 7.98 9.54 -19.11
N SER A 324 7.43 9.77 -20.31
CA SER A 324 7.85 10.88 -21.20
C SER A 324 7.27 12.22 -20.80
N LEU A 325 6.30 12.23 -19.86
CA LEU A 325 5.59 13.43 -19.42
C LEU A 325 6.13 13.93 -18.07
N SER A 326 5.78 15.17 -17.74
CA SER A 326 6.02 15.75 -16.42
C SER A 326 4.96 16.80 -16.09
N GLY A 327 4.64 16.94 -14.81
CA GLY A 327 3.73 17.97 -14.30
C GLY A 327 2.27 17.85 -14.78
N PRO A 328 1.54 18.98 -14.86
CA PRO A 328 0.11 18.97 -15.17
C PRO A 328 -0.15 18.57 -16.63
N THR A 329 -1.04 17.58 -16.80
CA THR A 329 -1.45 17.06 -18.12
C THR A 329 -2.99 17.12 -18.27
N PRO A 330 -3.53 17.51 -19.43
CA PRO A 330 -4.96 17.42 -19.73
C PRO A 330 -5.42 15.97 -19.93
N ASP A 331 -6.73 15.74 -19.86
CA ASP A 331 -7.34 14.43 -20.14
C ASP A 331 -7.01 13.89 -21.54
N GLU A 332 -6.85 14.77 -22.52
CA GLU A 332 -6.59 14.40 -23.92
C GLU A 332 -5.26 13.66 -24.08
N ASP A 333 -4.27 14.01 -23.26
CA ASP A 333 -2.97 13.34 -23.20
C ASP A 333 -3.08 11.93 -22.59
N SER A 334 -4.20 11.59 -21.93
CA SER A 334 -4.49 10.22 -21.50
C SER A 334 -5.34 9.41 -22.49
N SER A 335 -5.82 10.03 -23.57
CA SER A 335 -6.94 9.52 -24.37
C SER A 335 -6.58 8.82 -25.69
N GLU A 336 -5.30 8.59 -26.00
CA GLU A 336 -4.92 7.82 -27.20
C GLU A 336 -5.40 6.36 -27.12
N GLY A 337 -6.66 6.12 -27.51
CA GLY A 337 -7.23 4.79 -27.76
C GLY A 337 -8.55 4.43 -27.06
N HIS A 338 -9.27 5.35 -26.41
CA HIS A 338 -10.45 5.01 -25.60
C HIS A 338 -11.79 5.18 -26.34
N GLY A 339 -12.39 4.06 -26.78
CA GLY A 339 -13.82 3.99 -27.09
C GLY A 339 -14.65 4.14 -25.80
N CYS A 340 -15.72 4.94 -25.83
CA CYS A 340 -16.58 5.17 -24.68
C CYS A 340 -17.51 3.96 -24.44
N HIS A 341 -17.15 3.07 -23.52
CA HIS A 341 -18.09 2.05 -23.04
C HIS A 341 -18.45 2.33 -21.58
N ASN A 342 -19.69 2.80 -21.36
CA ASN A 342 -20.28 2.92 -20.03
C ASN A 342 -20.40 1.52 -19.43
N PHE A 343 -19.91 1.34 -18.19
CA PHE A 343 -20.00 0.07 -17.47
C PHE A 343 -21.42 -0.10 -16.95
N HIS A 344 -22.11 -1.16 -17.38
CA HIS A 344 -23.39 -1.58 -16.84
C HIS A 344 -23.21 -3.01 -16.27
N PRO A 345 -23.41 -3.21 -14.95
CA PRO A 345 -23.02 -4.45 -14.26
C PRO A 345 -23.68 -5.71 -14.83
N ASP A 346 -24.88 -5.58 -15.41
CA ASP A 346 -25.63 -6.70 -16.00
C ASP A 346 -25.55 -6.84 -17.53
N LYS A 347 -24.88 -5.91 -18.26
CA LYS A 347 -24.86 -5.94 -19.75
C LYS A 347 -23.49 -6.25 -20.36
N HIS A 348 -22.42 -6.25 -19.57
CA HIS A 348 -21.06 -6.57 -20.03
C HIS A 348 -20.63 -7.96 -19.54
N VAL A 349 -21.35 -8.98 -20.00
CA VAL A 349 -20.98 -10.37 -19.73
C VAL A 349 -19.71 -10.76 -20.51
N ASP A 350 -19.45 -10.10 -21.66
CA ASP A 350 -18.40 -10.49 -22.62
C ASP A 350 -17.29 -9.45 -22.89
N GLU A 351 -17.35 -8.21 -22.38
CA GLU A 351 -16.21 -7.27 -22.50
C GLU A 351 -15.10 -7.66 -21.52
N PHE A 352 -14.15 -8.44 -22.04
CA PHE A 352 -13.01 -8.98 -21.32
C PHE A 352 -11.96 -7.90 -21.04
N GLU A 353 -12.15 -7.06 -20.02
CA GLU A 353 -11.09 -6.12 -19.56
C GLU A 353 -9.80 -6.84 -19.13
N SER A 354 -9.86 -8.13 -18.73
CA SER A 354 -8.66 -8.91 -18.42
C SER A 354 -7.85 -9.33 -19.66
N HIS A 355 -8.44 -9.17 -20.85
CA HIS A 355 -7.86 -9.25 -22.20
C HIS A 355 -6.68 -8.33 -22.50
N ILE A 356 -6.78 -7.12 -21.96
CA ILE A 356 -6.33 -5.97 -22.71
C ILE A 356 -5.15 -5.30 -22.03
N SER A 357 -3.99 -5.46 -22.68
CA SER A 357 -2.71 -4.93 -22.23
C SER A 357 -2.86 -3.46 -21.81
N GLY A 358 -2.34 -3.14 -20.62
CA GLY A 358 -2.39 -1.82 -20.01
C GLY A 358 -3.70 -1.45 -19.31
N ALA A 359 -4.72 -2.32 -19.27
CA ALA A 359 -5.96 -2.02 -18.53
C ALA A 359 -5.71 -1.85 -17.02
N PHE A 360 -6.42 -0.91 -16.41
CA PHE A 360 -6.41 -0.77 -14.95
C PHE A 360 -7.09 -1.98 -14.29
N PRO A 361 -6.42 -2.67 -13.35
CA PRO A 361 -6.84 -4.01 -12.97
C PRO A 361 -8.00 -4.05 -11.97
N ILE A 362 -8.34 -2.96 -11.28
CA ILE A 362 -9.31 -2.96 -10.17
C ILE A 362 -10.65 -3.64 -10.52
N LEU A 363 -11.27 -3.32 -11.66
CA LEU A 363 -12.55 -3.89 -12.08
C LEU A 363 -12.43 -5.39 -12.38
N SER A 364 -11.34 -5.78 -13.06
CA SER A 364 -11.05 -7.19 -13.34
C SER A 364 -10.82 -7.99 -12.05
N THR A 365 -10.21 -7.37 -11.04
CA THR A 365 -9.94 -7.98 -9.73
C THR A 365 -11.25 -8.18 -8.96
N LEU A 366 -12.14 -7.18 -8.93
CA LEU A 366 -13.48 -7.33 -8.35
C LEU A 366 -14.27 -8.46 -9.00
N ARG A 367 -14.24 -8.56 -10.35
CA ARG A 367 -14.90 -9.64 -11.10
C ARG A 367 -14.30 -11.01 -10.75
N LYS A 368 -12.96 -11.12 -10.67
CA LYS A 368 -12.28 -12.37 -10.29
C LYS A 368 -12.62 -12.79 -8.86
N SER A 369 -12.66 -11.86 -7.91
CA SER A 369 -13.06 -12.15 -6.53
C SER A 369 -14.49 -12.66 -6.43
N LYS A 370 -15.42 -12.10 -7.21
CA LYS A 370 -16.80 -12.60 -7.32
C LYS A 370 -16.84 -14.04 -7.84
N LEU A 371 -16.11 -14.31 -8.91
CA LEU A 371 -16.12 -15.62 -9.58
C LEU A 371 -15.43 -16.71 -8.76
N ARG A 372 -14.31 -16.39 -8.10
CA ARG A 372 -13.48 -17.35 -7.38
C ARG A 372 -13.97 -17.57 -5.95
N ASP A 373 -14.28 -16.48 -5.25
CA ASP A 373 -14.49 -16.48 -3.79
C ASP A 373 -15.94 -16.10 -3.41
N GLY A 374 -16.79 -15.75 -4.38
CA GLY A 374 -18.15 -15.23 -4.12
C GLY A 374 -18.17 -13.84 -3.50
N LEU A 375 -17.02 -13.18 -3.40
CA LEU A 375 -16.87 -11.88 -2.75
C LEU A 375 -17.26 -10.75 -3.72
N VAL A 376 -18.25 -9.96 -3.33
CA VAL A 376 -18.68 -8.76 -4.05
C VAL A 376 -18.58 -7.53 -3.15
N PRO A 377 -18.27 -6.35 -3.69
CA PRO A 377 -18.36 -5.10 -2.93
C PRO A 377 -19.76 -4.89 -2.38
N LYS A 378 -19.83 -4.41 -1.14
CA LYS A 378 -21.08 -3.96 -0.53
C LYS A 378 -21.41 -2.51 -0.88
N CYS A 379 -20.37 -1.72 -1.15
CA CYS A 379 -20.47 -0.32 -1.52
C CYS A 379 -20.94 -0.09 -2.95
N THR A 380 -21.35 1.14 -3.24
CA THR A 380 -21.58 1.61 -4.62
C THR A 380 -20.24 1.67 -5.36
N VAL A 381 -20.17 1.11 -6.57
CA VAL A 381 -18.98 1.17 -7.43
C VAL A 381 -19.27 2.07 -8.63
N CYS A 382 -18.56 3.19 -8.75
CA CYS A 382 -18.60 4.09 -9.89
C CYS A 382 -17.27 4.01 -10.65
N VAL A 383 -17.33 4.05 -11.98
CA VAL A 383 -16.13 3.98 -12.84
C VAL A 383 -15.82 5.36 -13.41
N TRP A 384 -14.56 5.77 -13.31
CA TRP A 384 -14.05 6.96 -13.99
C TRP A 384 -12.93 6.57 -14.97
N ARG A 385 -12.86 7.25 -16.11
CA ARG A 385 -11.85 7.01 -17.15
C ARG A 385 -11.04 8.25 -17.51
N SER A 386 -11.40 9.40 -16.93
CA SER A 386 -10.72 10.67 -17.15
C SER A 386 -10.80 11.51 -15.86
N GLY A 387 -9.86 12.44 -15.70
CA GLY A 387 -9.86 13.40 -14.60
C GLY A 387 -11.16 14.21 -14.55
N ARG A 388 -11.71 14.65 -15.70
CA ARG A 388 -13.01 15.35 -15.74
C ARG A 388 -14.14 14.50 -15.17
N GLN A 389 -14.18 13.21 -15.51
CA GLN A 389 -15.18 12.28 -14.96
C GLN A 389 -15.02 12.10 -13.46
N LEU A 390 -13.79 11.89 -12.98
CA LEU A 390 -13.51 11.75 -11.55
C LEU A 390 -13.94 13.00 -10.79
N ARG A 391 -13.54 14.19 -11.26
CA ARG A 391 -13.89 15.46 -10.63
C ARG A 391 -15.39 15.70 -10.60
N SER A 392 -16.10 15.34 -11.67
CA SER A 392 -17.56 15.39 -11.71
C SER A 392 -18.20 14.47 -10.66
N LEU A 393 -17.71 13.23 -10.52
CA LEU A 393 -18.21 12.29 -9.51
C LEU A 393 -17.93 12.79 -8.09
N VAL A 394 -16.74 13.33 -7.84
CA VAL A 394 -16.38 13.92 -6.54
C VAL A 394 -17.31 15.08 -6.18
N ARG A 395 -17.58 16.01 -7.11
CA ARG A 395 -18.54 17.11 -6.90
C ARG A 395 -19.94 16.61 -6.61
N GLN A 396 -20.41 15.61 -7.37
CA GLN A 396 -21.72 14.99 -7.14
C GLN A 396 -21.83 14.36 -5.74
N ILE A 397 -20.77 13.71 -5.26
CA ILE A 397 -20.70 13.17 -3.90
C ILE A 397 -20.70 14.29 -2.87
N LEU A 398 -19.91 15.34 -3.08
CA LEU A 398 -19.88 16.48 -2.17
C LEU A 398 -21.26 17.14 -2.07
N ASP A 399 -22.02 17.20 -3.16
CA ASP A 399 -23.37 17.78 -3.21
C ASP A 399 -24.48 16.78 -2.81
N ASP A 400 -24.12 15.62 -2.26
CA ASP A 400 -25.02 14.53 -1.83
C ASP A 400 -25.96 14.02 -2.93
N THR A 401 -25.58 14.18 -4.20
CA THR A 401 -26.38 13.71 -5.36
C THR A 401 -26.16 12.25 -5.71
N ILE A 402 -25.09 11.64 -5.18
CA ILE A 402 -24.85 10.20 -5.23
C ILE A 402 -24.86 9.68 -3.79
N SER A 403 -25.73 8.71 -3.50
CA SER A 403 -25.85 8.01 -2.21
C SER A 403 -25.11 6.67 -2.22
#